data_AF-A0A0K0E0H4-F1
#
_entry.id   AF-A0A0K0E0H4-F1
#
_cell.length_a   1.000
_cell.length_b   1.000
_cell.length_c   1.000
_cell.angle_alpha   90.00
_cell.angle_beta   90.00
_cell.angle_gamma   90.00
#
_symmetry.space_group_name_H-M   'P 1'
#
loop_
_entity.id
_entity.type
_entity.pdbx_description
1 polymer ?
#
loop_
_entity_poly.entity_id
_entity_poly.type
_entity_poly.pdbx_seq_one_letter_code
_entity_poly.pdbx_strand_id
1 'polypeptide(L)'
;MTPPDVYHVFPFKVDYEGPCSWRDFLQIEEKVSKNDPSITKYTTFRGKILLGRSLKLTEELIFINNKESNTKMPVNEIIFWSYFDEESHHPLKDELLQPMYKDYIDQNSSILKSKKNKVPEE
;
A
#
# COMPACT_ATOMS: atom_id res chain seq x y z
N MET A 1 2.13 -21.64 -5.23
CA MET A 1 1.92 -20.39 -4.49
C MET A 1 1.03 -19.51 -5.34
N THR A 2 -0.22 -19.31 -4.92
CA THR A 2 -1.10 -18.30 -5.51
C THR A 2 -0.37 -16.95 -5.39
N PRO A 3 -0.26 -16.15 -6.47
CA PRO A 3 0.35 -14.84 -6.34
C PRO A 3 -0.38 -14.07 -5.24
N PRO A 4 0.33 -13.34 -4.37
CA PRO A 4 -0.32 -12.59 -3.30
C PRO A 4 -1.34 -11.63 -3.91
N ASP A 5 -2.57 -11.66 -3.40
CA ASP A 5 -3.57 -10.67 -3.76
C ASP A 5 -3.18 -9.36 -3.08
N VAL A 6 -2.59 -8.48 -3.88
CA VAL A 6 -2.14 -7.16 -3.47
C VAL A 6 -3.28 -6.17 -3.72
N TYR A 7 -3.69 -5.46 -2.68
CA TYR A 7 -4.68 -4.41 -2.76
C TYR A 7 -4.00 -3.04 -2.84
N HIS A 8 -4.44 -2.20 -3.77
CA HIS A 8 -3.85 -0.88 -4.02
C HIS A 8 -4.82 0.21 -3.59
N VAL A 9 -4.39 1.04 -2.63
CA VAL A 9 -5.14 2.19 -2.14
C VAL A 9 -4.52 3.46 -2.74
N PHE A 10 -5.23 4.07 -3.68
CA PHE A 10 -4.76 5.28 -4.39
C PHE A 10 -5.23 6.57 -3.70
N PRO A 11 -4.44 7.67 -3.75
CA PRO A 11 -4.77 8.94 -3.11
C PRO A 11 -5.75 9.80 -3.95
N PHE A 12 -6.51 9.17 -4.85
CA PHE A 12 -7.44 9.83 -5.75
C PHE A 12 -8.65 8.94 -6.01
N LYS A 13 -9.77 9.58 -6.31
CA LYS A 13 -10.99 8.91 -6.77
C LYS A 13 -10.95 8.74 -8.29
N VAL A 14 -11.38 7.58 -8.75
CA VAL A 14 -11.66 7.31 -10.16
C VAL A 14 -13.17 7.17 -10.34
N ASP A 15 -13.71 7.72 -11.43
CA ASP A 15 -15.14 7.67 -11.72
C ASP A 15 -15.59 6.32 -12.29
N TYR A 16 -14.64 5.56 -12.84
CA TYR A 16 -14.91 4.25 -13.43
C TYR A 16 -14.88 3.15 -12.36
N GLU A 17 -15.98 2.40 -12.26
CA GLU A 17 -16.08 1.16 -11.49
C GLU A 17 -16.21 -0.02 -12.46
N GLY A 18 -15.21 -0.90 -12.49
CA GLY A 18 -15.23 -2.09 -13.34
C GLY A 18 -13.84 -2.72 -13.46
N PRO A 19 -13.74 -3.84 -14.21
CA PRO A 19 -12.46 -4.45 -14.51
C PRO A 19 -11.55 -3.46 -15.23
N CYS A 20 -10.31 -3.37 -14.76
CA CYS A 20 -9.27 -2.53 -15.34
C CYS A 20 -7.94 -3.27 -15.25
N SER A 21 -7.23 -3.36 -16.36
CA SER A 21 -5.88 -3.91 -16.39
C SER A 21 -4.88 -2.87 -15.92
N TRP A 22 -4.97 -2.48 -14.66
CA TRP A 22 -4.12 -1.42 -14.09
C TRP A 22 -2.62 -1.74 -14.26
N ARG A 23 -2.24 -3.02 -14.30
CA ARG A 23 -0.86 -3.48 -14.55
C ARG A 23 -0.32 -3.07 -15.91
N ASP A 24 -1.18 -2.90 -16.92
CA ASP A 24 -0.75 -2.47 -18.26
C ASP A 24 -0.43 -0.97 -18.29
N PHE A 25 -0.93 -0.21 -17.32
CA PHE A 25 -0.81 1.26 -17.28
C PHE A 25 0.03 1.78 -16.12
N LEU A 26 0.27 0.97 -15.09
CA LEU A 26 1.05 1.31 -13.91
C LEU A 26 2.28 0.43 -13.82
N GLN A 27 3.41 0.96 -14.27
CA GLN A 27 4.71 0.35 -14.02
C GLN A 27 5.13 0.65 -12.58
N ILE A 28 5.25 -0.38 -11.76
CA ILE A 28 5.70 -0.27 -10.37
C ILE A 28 7.18 -0.62 -10.31
N GLU A 29 7.99 0.32 -9.84
CA GLU A 29 9.40 0.11 -9.52
C GLU A 29 9.54 -0.22 -8.03
N GLU A 30 10.19 -1.35 -7.72
CA GLU A 30 10.53 -1.71 -6.34
C GLU A 30 11.89 -1.13 -5.95
N LYS A 31 11.87 -0.15 -5.06
CA LYS A 31 13.07 0.55 -4.61
C LYS A 31 12.82 1.16 -3.24
N VAL A 32 13.79 1.02 -2.35
CA VAL A 32 13.71 1.64 -1.02
C VAL A 32 14.22 3.08 -1.09
N SER A 33 13.45 4.06 -0.60
CA SER A 33 13.93 5.45 -0.50
C SER A 33 15.09 5.55 0.49
N LYS A 34 16.08 6.38 0.15
CA LYS A 34 17.19 6.70 1.06
C LYS A 34 16.74 7.58 2.23
N ASN A 35 15.76 8.46 2.00
CA ASN A 35 15.31 9.45 2.98
C ASN A 35 14.18 8.92 3.86
N ASP A 36 13.32 8.07 3.29
CA ASP A 36 12.17 7.49 4.00
C ASP A 36 12.08 5.98 3.70
N PRO A 37 12.71 5.13 4.54
CA PRO A 37 12.73 3.68 4.34
C PRO A 37 11.35 3.00 4.29
N SER A 38 10.27 3.71 4.67
CA SER A 38 8.91 3.20 4.51
C SER A 38 8.45 3.15 3.05
N ILE A 39 9.01 4.02 2.20
CA ILE A 39 8.73 4.03 0.78
C ILE A 39 9.56 2.94 0.11
N THR A 40 8.86 1.92 -0.42
CA THR A 40 9.48 0.76 -1.05
C THR A 40 9.03 0.54 -2.50
N LYS A 41 8.03 1.31 -2.94
CA LYS A 41 7.47 1.21 -4.29
C LYS A 41 7.29 2.61 -4.88
N TYR A 42 7.57 2.75 -6.17
CA TYR A 42 7.35 3.97 -6.93
C TYR A 42 6.51 3.65 -8.16
N THR A 43 5.61 4.53 -8.52
CA THR A 43 4.94 4.48 -9.81
C THR A 43 4.59 5.87 -10.28
N THR A 44 4.16 6.00 -11.54
CA THR A 44 3.67 7.26 -12.09
C THR A 44 2.27 7.05 -12.63
N PHE A 45 1.33 7.91 -12.23
CA PHE A 45 -0.03 7.91 -12.77
C PHE A 45 -0.39 9.31 -13.22
N ARG A 46 -0.80 9.45 -14.50
CA ARG A 46 -1.17 10.75 -15.11
C ARG A 46 -0.11 11.85 -14.88
N GLY A 47 1.17 11.50 -15.02
CA GLY A 47 2.29 12.42 -14.86
C GLY A 47 2.64 12.78 -13.40
N LYS A 48 1.96 12.21 -12.41
CA LYS A 48 2.27 12.41 -10.99
C LYS A 48 2.99 11.18 -10.43
N ILE A 49 4.08 11.43 -9.70
CA ILE A 49 4.81 10.40 -8.96
C ILE A 49 3.97 9.98 -7.75
N LEU A 50 3.85 8.66 -7.55
CA LEU A 50 3.23 8.04 -6.40
C LEU A 50 4.26 7.24 -5.63
N LEU A 51 4.20 7.38 -4.30
CA LEU A 51 5.08 6.73 -3.34
C LEU A 51 4.26 5.68 -2.58
N GLY A 52 4.68 4.42 -2.68
CA GLY A 52 3.98 3.28 -2.13
C GLY A 52 4.61 2.77 -0.83
N ARG A 53 3.77 2.64 0.19
CA ARG A 53 4.08 1.98 1.46
C ARG A 53 3.29 0.69 1.58
N SER A 54 4.00 -0.40 1.74
CA SER A 54 3.45 -1.76 1.89
C SER A 54 3.14 -2.08 3.35
N LEU A 55 1.92 -2.56 3.58
CA LEU A 55 1.42 -3.21 4.80
C LEU A 55 1.14 -4.68 4.44
N LYS A 56 1.88 -5.60 5.04
CA LYS A 56 1.73 -7.05 4.83
C LYS A 56 0.96 -7.65 5.99
N LEU A 57 0.06 -8.56 5.68
CA LEU A 57 -0.76 -9.26 6.65
C LEU A 57 -0.17 -10.66 6.91
N THR A 58 -0.13 -11.07 8.17
CA THR A 58 0.36 -12.40 8.61
C THR A 58 -0.74 -13.45 8.62
N GLU A 59 -1.99 -13.01 8.75
CA GLU A 59 -3.19 -13.84 8.76
C GLU A 59 -4.25 -13.25 7.82
N GLU A 60 -5.22 -14.08 7.45
CA GLU A 60 -6.34 -13.69 6.59
C GLU A 60 -7.34 -12.77 7.34
N LEU A 61 -6.98 -11.49 7.48
CA LEU A 61 -7.80 -10.49 8.16
C LEU A 61 -8.81 -9.82 7.21
N ILE A 62 -8.37 -9.49 6.00
CA ILE A 62 -9.16 -8.73 5.01
C ILE A 62 -9.47 -9.63 3.82
N PHE A 63 -10.72 -9.59 3.38
CA PHE A 63 -11.18 -10.33 2.21
C PHE A 63 -11.84 -9.38 1.20
N ILE A 64 -11.53 -9.57 -0.07
CA ILE A 64 -12.22 -8.89 -1.18
C ILE A 64 -13.20 -9.87 -1.80
N ASN A 65 -14.41 -9.39 -2.08
CA ASN A 65 -15.40 -10.16 -2.81
C ASN A 65 -15.10 -10.08 -4.32
N ASN A 66 -14.73 -11.20 -4.92
CA ASN A 66 -14.63 -11.29 -6.37
C ASN A 66 -16.03 -11.51 -6.96
N LYS A 67 -16.58 -10.47 -7.59
CA LYS A 67 -17.93 -10.50 -8.20
C LYS A 67 -18.04 -11.51 -9.34
N GLU A 68 -16.94 -11.85 -10.02
CA GLU A 68 -16.95 -12.77 -11.18
C GLU A 68 -17.02 -14.23 -10.75
N SER A 69 -16.26 -14.60 -9.70
CA SER A 69 -16.23 -15.97 -9.17
C SER A 69 -17.17 -16.19 -7.99
N ASN A 70 -17.78 -15.13 -7.45
CA ASN A 70 -18.59 -15.14 -6.23
C ASN A 70 -17.84 -15.77 -5.03
N THR A 71 -16.54 -15.50 -4.93
CA THR A 71 -15.67 -16.01 -3.87
C THR A 71 -15.01 -14.87 -3.10
N LYS A 72 -14.73 -15.13 -1.82
CA LYS A 72 -13.90 -14.25 -0.99
C LYS A 72 -12.43 -14.60 -1.24
N MET A 73 -11.62 -13.59 -1.52
CA MET A 73 -10.18 -13.72 -1.71
C MET A 73 -9.45 -12.97 -0.58
N PRO A 74 -8.56 -13.63 0.17
CA PRO A 74 -7.83 -12.96 1.25
C PRO A 74 -6.81 -11.98 0.66
N VAL A 75 -6.69 -10.81 1.31
CA VAL A 75 -5.67 -9.82 0.97
C VAL A 75 -4.44 -10.12 1.80
N ASN A 76 -3.29 -10.25 1.14
CA ASN A 76 -2.02 -10.53 1.81
C ASN A 76 -1.16 -9.27 1.96
N GLU A 77 -1.36 -8.29 1.09
CA GLU A 77 -0.63 -7.02 1.11
C GLU A 77 -1.53 -5.88 0.68
N ILE A 78 -1.43 -4.76 1.39
CA ILE A 78 -2.05 -3.49 1.02
C ILE A 78 -0.93 -2.49 0.73
N ILE A 79 -0.97 -1.89 -0.45
CA ILE A 79 -0.07 -0.79 -0.82
C ILE A 79 -0.85 0.51 -0.72
N PHE A 80 -0.44 1.36 0.23
CA PHE A 80 -0.93 2.72 0.37
C PHE A 80 -0.07 3.66 -0.48
N TRP A 81 -0.68 4.23 -1.51
CA TRP A 81 -0.05 5.22 -2.37
C TRP A 81 -0.30 6.63 -1.84
N SER A 82 0.73 7.46 -1.94
CA SER A 82 0.69 8.87 -1.57
C SER A 82 1.42 9.72 -2.61
N TYR A 83 1.14 11.02 -2.64
CA TYR A 83 1.93 11.95 -3.45
C TYR A 83 3.29 12.22 -2.79
N PHE A 84 4.22 12.82 -3.54
CA PHE A 84 5.54 13.14 -3.03
C PHE A 84 5.52 14.13 -1.86
N ASP A 85 4.58 15.09 -1.92
CA ASP A 85 4.55 16.24 -1.03
C ASP A 85 3.92 15.92 0.33
N GLU A 86 2.99 14.96 0.38
CA GLU A 86 2.21 14.64 1.57
C GLU A 86 1.83 13.15 1.61
N GLU A 87 1.98 12.54 2.78
CA GLU A 87 1.44 11.23 3.02
C GLU A 87 -0.08 11.30 3.15
N SER A 88 -0.79 10.67 2.22
CA SER A 88 -2.25 10.64 2.24
C SER A 88 -2.79 9.91 3.47
N HIS A 89 -3.55 10.63 4.28
CA HIS A 89 -4.36 10.03 5.35
C HIS A 89 -5.41 9.10 4.74
N HIS A 90 -5.60 7.92 5.33
CA HIS A 90 -6.57 6.96 4.85
C HIS A 90 -7.15 6.17 6.03
N PRO A 91 -8.47 6.22 6.30
CA PRO A 91 -9.07 5.60 7.48
C PRO A 91 -8.72 4.11 7.66
N LEU A 92 -8.65 3.34 6.57
CA LEU A 92 -8.22 1.94 6.62
C LEU A 92 -6.78 1.78 7.12
N LYS A 93 -5.87 2.68 6.72
CA LYS A 93 -4.49 2.66 7.20
C LYS A 93 -4.47 2.90 8.70
N ASP A 94 -5.16 3.94 9.17
CA ASP A 94 -5.13 4.32 10.57
C ASP A 94 -5.78 3.26 11.48
N GLU A 95 -6.86 2.65 11.00
CA GLU A 95 -7.52 1.53 11.67
C GLU A 95 -6.58 0.32 11.79
N LEU A 96 -5.96 -0.10 10.68
CA LEU A 96 -5.07 -1.25 10.69
C LEU A 96 -3.82 -1.02 11.55
N LEU A 97 -3.33 0.21 11.65
CA LEU A 97 -2.18 0.52 12.50
C LEU A 97 -2.53 0.60 14.01
N GLN A 98 -3.78 0.38 14.40
CA GLN A 98 -4.15 0.32 15.81
C GLN A 98 -3.54 -0.91 16.53
N PRO A 99 -3.23 -0.81 17.83
CA PRO A 99 -2.60 -1.89 18.59
C PRO A 99 -3.35 -3.22 18.57
N MET A 100 -4.68 -3.19 18.41
CA MET A 100 -5.51 -4.41 18.37
C MET A 100 -5.24 -5.29 17.14
N TYR A 101 -4.69 -4.72 16.06
CA TYR A 101 -4.36 -5.44 14.84
C TYR A 101 -2.88 -5.84 14.73
N LYS A 102 -2.06 -5.57 15.76
CA LYS A 102 -0.61 -5.79 15.73
C LYS A 102 -0.20 -7.22 15.35
N ASP A 103 -1.00 -8.21 15.77
CA ASP A 103 -0.70 -9.63 15.59
C ASP A 103 -1.07 -10.10 14.16
N TYR A 104 -1.89 -9.32 13.46
CA TYR A 104 -2.31 -9.53 12.07
C TYR A 104 -1.39 -8.83 11.06
N ILE A 105 -0.44 -8.01 11.52
CA ILE A 105 0.45 -7.21 10.68
C ILE A 105 1.88 -7.74 10.79
N ASP A 106 2.50 -7.99 9.65
CA ASP A 106 3.90 -8.37 9.58
C ASP A 106 4.78 -7.18 10.02
N GLN A 107 5.64 -7.41 11.01
CA GLN A 107 6.59 -6.40 11.51
C GLN A 107 7.59 -5.95 10.43
N ASN A 108 7.77 -6.72 9.36
CA ASN A 108 8.59 -6.35 8.20
C ASN A 108 7.86 -5.42 7.21
N SER A 109 6.58 -5.11 7.47
CA SER A 109 5.81 -4.17 6.68
C SER A 109 6.55 -2.83 6.57
N SER A 110 6.74 -2.35 5.34
CA SER A 110 7.48 -1.11 5.13
C SER A 110 6.80 0.09 5.78
N ILE A 111 5.48 0.10 5.90
CA ILE A 111 4.71 1.19 6.51
C ILE A 111 5.08 1.44 7.98
N LEU A 112 5.66 0.45 8.67
CA LEU A 112 6.11 0.56 10.05
C LEU A 112 7.52 1.16 10.18
N LYS A 113 8.25 1.26 9.07
CA LYS A 113 9.58 1.89 9.06
C LYS A 113 9.41 3.39 9.19
N SER A 114 10.20 4.02 10.05
CA SER A 114 10.14 5.48 10.20
C SER A 114 11.08 6.17 9.20
N LYS A 115 10.68 7.37 8.78
CA LYS A 115 11.57 8.31 8.10
C LYS A 115 12.80 8.50 8.98
N LYS A 116 14.00 8.39 8.40
CA LYS A 116 15.22 8.73 9.14
C LYS A 116 15.17 10.24 9.36
N ASN A 117 14.80 10.67 10.56
CA ASN A 117 14.94 12.06 10.93
C ASN A 117 16.43 12.39 10.80
N LYS A 118 16.77 13.33 9.91
CA LYS A 118 18.04 14.03 10.02
C LYS A 118 17.96 14.75 11.36
N VAL A 119 18.68 14.23 12.36
CA VAL A 119 19.05 15.03 13.52
C VAL A 119 19.70 16.30 12.95
N PRO A 120 19.24 17.52 13.29
CA PRO A 120 19.97 18.71 12.93
C PRO A 120 21.34 18.59 13.58
N GLU A 121 22.41 18.59 12.79
CA GLU A 121 23.75 18.79 13.32
C GLU A 121 23.79 20.22 13.89
N GLU A 122 23.87 20.32 15.22
CA GLU A 122 24.29 21.55 15.92
C GLU A 122 25.79 21.80 15.71
#